data_AF-A0A945KJ77-F1
#
_entry.id   AF-A0A945KJ77-F1
#
_cell.length_a   1.000
_cell.length_b   1.000
_cell.length_c   1.000
_cell.angle_alpha   90.00
_cell.angle_beta   90.00
_cell.angle_gamma   90.00
#
_symmetry.space_group_name_H-M   'P 1'
#
loop_
_entity.id
_entity.type
_entity.pdbx_description
1 polymer ?
#
loop_
_entity_poly.entity_id
_entity_poly.type
_entity_poly.pdbx_seq_one_letter_code
_entity_poly.pdbx_strand_id
1 'polypeptide(L)'
;MLSSRTLPTFLLTVFTVLTLTACATPPASVQLLAEHPNFQTPESAGRSFLAALSCDNARTEYLCMAEGLKREYGATFDKWLATRGQVLSELGGAVKHAHRLKPVSAVEQNGGTLVSWVYGPHELQLLMTSQDYWGIETLEGEQWGAFLSKPIGETLTIKNRKLSIELSDSILRGFPAQTKVSRFIIETEWKVLGIDSAESP
;
A
#
# COMPACT_ATOMS: atom_id res chain seq x y z
N MET A 1 -13.83 57.25 -28.62
CA MET A 1 -14.61 57.04 -27.38
C MET A 1 -14.31 55.66 -26.86
N LEU A 2 -13.34 55.55 -25.94
CA LEU A 2 -12.89 54.30 -25.33
C LEU A 2 -13.72 54.09 -24.05
N SER A 3 -14.60 53.09 -24.06
CA SER A 3 -15.38 52.72 -22.88
C SER A 3 -14.53 51.79 -22.00
N SER A 4 -13.97 52.38 -20.95
CA SER A 4 -13.32 51.70 -19.83
C SER A 4 -14.37 50.88 -19.06
N ARG A 5 -14.40 49.57 -19.25
CA ARG A 5 -15.12 48.66 -18.36
C ARG A 5 -14.19 48.23 -17.24
N THR A 6 -14.37 48.87 -16.09
CA THR A 6 -13.83 48.46 -14.79
C THR A 6 -14.34 47.05 -14.46
N LEU A 7 -13.42 46.09 -14.40
CA LEU A 7 -13.70 44.75 -13.86
C LEU A 7 -14.03 44.87 -12.36
N PRO A 8 -15.11 44.25 -11.87
CA PRO A 8 -15.50 44.33 -10.47
C PRO A 8 -14.51 43.57 -9.60
N THR A 9 -13.87 44.32 -8.71
CA THR A 9 -13.02 43.90 -7.59
C THR A 9 -13.83 43.08 -6.57
N PHE A 10 -14.20 41.85 -6.93
CA PHE A 10 -14.94 40.92 -6.04
C PHE A 10 -14.41 39.48 -6.10
N LEU A 11 -13.18 39.30 -6.60
CA LEU A 11 -12.53 38.00 -6.80
C LEU A 11 -11.22 37.85 -6.00
N LEU A 12 -11.09 38.54 -4.85
CA LEU A 12 -9.85 38.52 -4.06
C LEU A 12 -10.02 38.27 -2.55
N THR A 13 -11.17 37.73 -2.13
CA THR A 13 -11.46 37.52 -0.69
C THR A 13 -12.11 36.16 -0.38
N VAL A 14 -11.77 35.12 -1.14
CA VAL A 14 -12.05 33.71 -0.77
C VAL A 14 -10.79 32.82 -0.85
N PHE A 15 -9.64 33.37 -1.22
CA PHE A 15 -8.40 32.59 -1.38
C PHE A 15 -7.48 32.57 -0.14
N THR A 16 -7.90 33.13 0.99
CA THR A 16 -7.00 33.42 2.13
C THR A 16 -7.34 32.70 3.44
N VAL A 17 -8.17 31.64 3.41
CA VAL A 17 -8.46 30.82 4.63
C VAL A 17 -8.10 29.33 4.46
N LEU A 18 -7.68 28.88 3.28
CA LEU A 18 -7.36 27.46 3.03
C LEU A 18 -5.86 27.10 3.08
N THR A 19 -4.97 28.05 3.40
CA THR A 19 -3.51 27.81 3.40
C THR A 19 -2.91 27.56 4.79
N LEU A 20 -3.71 27.55 5.88
CA LEU A 20 -3.21 27.38 7.25
C LEU A 20 -3.26 25.95 7.82
N THR A 21 -3.73 24.96 7.05
CA THR A 21 -3.67 23.53 7.45
C THR A 21 -2.62 22.71 6.69
N ALA A 22 -1.81 23.36 5.84
CA ALA A 22 -0.87 22.69 4.93
C ALA A 22 0.42 22.12 5.59
N CYS A 23 0.58 22.28 6.90
CA CYS A 23 1.72 21.75 7.68
C CYS A 23 1.30 20.90 8.89
N ALA A 24 0.18 20.17 8.80
CA ALA A 24 -0.12 19.16 9.81
C ALA A 24 0.72 17.90 9.52
N THR A 25 1.88 17.79 10.17
CA THR A 25 2.66 16.53 10.20
C THR A 25 1.74 15.39 10.63
N PRO A 26 1.80 14.21 9.99
CA PRO A 26 0.98 13.07 10.39
C PRO A 26 1.20 12.73 11.88
N PRO A 27 0.15 12.35 12.63
CA PRO A 27 0.29 11.91 14.02
C PRO A 27 1.31 10.78 14.17
N ALA A 28 1.96 10.67 15.32
CA ALA A 28 2.98 9.65 15.57
C ALA A 28 2.46 8.21 15.36
N SER A 29 1.18 7.95 15.65
CA SER A 29 0.56 6.65 15.38
C SER A 29 0.45 6.32 13.89
N VAL A 30 0.30 7.34 13.03
CA VAL A 30 0.29 7.18 11.56
C VAL A 30 1.71 6.91 11.06
N GLN A 31 2.70 7.61 11.60
CA GLN A 31 4.11 7.36 11.27
C GLN A 31 4.52 5.94 11.65
N LEU A 32 4.18 5.49 12.87
CA LEU A 32 4.45 4.13 13.31
C LEU A 32 3.82 3.09 12.38
N LEU A 33 2.59 3.34 11.90
CA LEU A 33 1.93 2.43 10.97
C LEU A 33 2.56 2.46 9.56
N ALA A 34 3.14 3.58 9.14
CA ALA A 34 3.91 3.68 7.91
C ALA A 34 5.29 3.00 8.02
N GLU A 35 5.88 2.94 9.22
CA GLU A 35 7.15 2.24 9.47
C GLU A 35 6.97 0.73 9.69
N HIS A 36 5.86 0.37 10.33
CA HIS A 36 5.49 -1.01 10.66
C HIS A 36 4.10 -1.33 10.09
N PRO A 37 4.01 -1.62 8.79
CA PRO A 37 2.75 -1.91 8.14
C PRO A 37 2.11 -3.20 8.68
N ASN A 38 0.78 -3.26 8.69
CA ASN A 38 0.00 -4.42 9.11
C ASN A 38 -0.73 -5.02 7.90
N PHE A 39 -0.37 -6.24 7.52
CA PHE A 39 -0.94 -6.93 6.36
C PHE A 39 -1.98 -8.00 6.69
N GLN A 40 -2.49 -8.05 7.93
CA GLN A 40 -3.36 -9.14 8.40
C GLN A 40 -4.76 -9.15 7.77
N THR A 41 -5.32 -7.98 7.46
CA THR A 41 -6.68 -7.85 6.87
C THR A 41 -6.66 -6.84 5.73
N PRO A 42 -7.65 -6.87 4.81
CA PRO A 42 -7.77 -5.88 3.73
C PRO A 42 -7.74 -4.44 4.26
N GLU A 43 -8.49 -4.17 5.33
CA GLU A 43 -8.57 -2.85 5.94
C GLU A 43 -7.27 -2.47 6.65
N SER A 44 -6.62 -3.41 7.35
CA SER A 44 -5.36 -3.14 8.02
C SER A 44 -4.26 -2.79 7.01
N ALA A 45 -4.18 -3.55 5.91
CA ALA A 45 -3.24 -3.30 4.82
C ALA A 45 -3.52 -1.98 4.11
N GLY A 46 -4.79 -1.70 3.80
CA GLY A 46 -5.20 -0.42 3.23
C GLY A 46 -4.90 0.75 4.17
N ARG A 47 -5.05 0.58 5.49
CA ARG A 47 -4.65 1.57 6.50
C ARG A 47 -3.17 1.87 6.43
N SER A 48 -2.33 0.84 6.35
CA SER A 48 -0.88 1.00 6.23
C SER A 48 -0.47 1.70 4.93
N PHE A 49 -1.13 1.38 3.81
CA PHE A 49 -0.90 2.07 2.55
C PHE A 49 -1.24 3.57 2.65
N LEU A 50 -2.42 3.90 3.19
CA LEU A 50 -2.86 5.30 3.35
C LEU A 50 -1.99 6.08 4.35
N ALA A 51 -1.49 5.41 5.39
CA ALA A 51 -0.51 5.98 6.31
C ALA A 51 0.81 6.27 5.61
N ALA A 52 1.33 5.32 4.82
CA ALA A 52 2.55 5.50 4.05
C ALA A 52 2.45 6.67 3.06
N LEU A 53 1.35 6.78 2.33
CA LEU A 53 1.03 7.91 1.46
C LEU A 53 1.06 9.26 2.22
N SER A 54 0.38 9.33 3.37
CA SER A 54 0.35 10.55 4.19
C SER A 54 1.71 10.93 4.77
N CYS A 55 2.58 9.94 5.02
CA CYS A 55 3.91 10.10 5.59
C CYS A 55 5.02 10.24 4.53
N ASP A 56 4.67 10.30 3.24
CA ASP A 56 5.62 10.35 2.13
C ASP A 56 6.61 9.15 2.11
N ASN A 57 6.18 7.99 2.61
CA ASN A 57 7.01 6.80 2.74
C ASN A 57 6.88 5.88 1.52
N ALA A 58 7.59 6.24 0.44
CA ALA A 58 7.56 5.51 -0.83
C ALA A 58 7.91 4.02 -0.71
N ARG A 59 8.80 3.65 0.24
CA ARG A 59 9.19 2.25 0.44
C ARG A 59 8.03 1.44 0.97
N THR A 60 7.32 1.94 1.99
CA THR A 60 6.15 1.24 2.53
C THR A 60 4.99 1.24 1.55
N GLU A 61 4.77 2.32 0.79
CA GLU A 61 3.78 2.32 -0.30
C GLU A 61 4.03 1.17 -1.27
N TYR A 62 5.28 1.03 -1.74
CA TYR A 62 5.68 -0.06 -2.62
C TYR A 62 5.52 -1.44 -1.96
N LEU A 63 5.84 -1.58 -0.67
CA LEU A 63 5.64 -2.83 0.08
C LEU A 63 4.17 -3.21 0.23
N CYS A 64 3.25 -2.23 0.25
CA CYS A 64 1.81 -2.47 0.33
C CYS A 64 1.22 -2.92 -1.02
N MET A 65 1.89 -2.65 -2.15
CA MET A 65 1.41 -3.05 -3.47
C MET A 65 1.58 -4.56 -3.71
N ALA A 66 0.67 -5.15 -4.47
CA ALA A 66 0.69 -6.57 -4.81
C ALA A 66 1.81 -6.91 -5.81
N GLU A 67 2.42 -8.09 -5.67
CA GLU A 67 3.48 -8.55 -6.59
C GLU A 67 2.99 -8.78 -8.03
N GLY A 68 1.71 -9.12 -8.21
CA GLY A 68 1.10 -9.21 -9.54
C GLY A 68 1.16 -7.86 -10.26
N LEU A 69 0.71 -6.81 -9.57
CA LEU A 69 0.73 -5.44 -10.06
C LEU A 69 2.16 -4.97 -10.38
N LYS A 70 3.11 -5.22 -9.47
CA LYS A 70 4.52 -4.85 -9.68
C LYS A 70 5.10 -5.51 -10.93
N ARG A 71 4.80 -6.79 -11.16
CA ARG A 71 5.28 -7.52 -12.34
C ARG A 71 4.62 -7.04 -13.63
N GLU A 72 3.31 -6.82 -13.62
CA GLU A 72 2.55 -6.37 -14.80
C GLU A 72 3.09 -5.05 -15.36
N TYR A 73 3.37 -4.08 -14.49
CA TYR A 73 3.91 -2.78 -14.89
C TYR A 73 5.44 -2.75 -14.91
N GLY A 74 6.10 -3.88 -14.65
CA GLY A 74 7.55 -3.98 -14.49
C GLY A 74 8.09 -2.97 -13.47
N ALA A 75 7.29 -2.64 -12.46
CA ALA A 75 7.55 -1.63 -11.45
C ALA A 75 8.53 -2.19 -10.43
N THR A 76 9.81 -1.84 -10.59
CA THR A 76 10.80 -1.92 -9.52
C THR A 76 10.58 -0.76 -8.55
N PHE A 77 11.17 -0.85 -7.36
CA PHE A 77 11.12 0.28 -6.42
C PHE A 77 11.68 1.58 -7.02
N ASP A 78 12.77 1.51 -7.78
CA ASP A 78 13.35 2.69 -8.44
C ASP A 78 12.41 3.30 -9.48
N LYS A 79 11.71 2.45 -10.25
CA LYS A 79 10.69 2.92 -11.20
C LYS A 79 9.51 3.54 -10.48
N TRP A 80 9.06 2.94 -9.38
CA TRP A 80 8.03 3.52 -8.53
C TRP A 80 8.44 4.92 -8.07
N LEU A 81 9.65 5.09 -7.52
CA LEU A 81 10.16 6.41 -7.12
C LEU A 81 10.15 7.42 -8.27
N ALA A 82 10.54 7.00 -9.48
CA ALA A 82 10.56 7.86 -10.66
C ALA A 82 9.16 8.32 -11.10
N THR A 83 8.15 7.45 -11.00
CA THR A 83 6.77 7.75 -11.43
C THR A 83 5.89 8.32 -10.31
N ARG A 84 6.29 8.12 -9.04
CA ARG A 84 5.50 8.47 -7.85
C ARG A 84 5.09 9.93 -7.84
N GLY A 85 5.99 10.85 -8.23
CA GLY A 85 5.67 12.28 -8.27
C GLY A 85 4.50 12.63 -9.19
N GLN A 86 4.37 11.93 -10.32
CA GLN A 86 3.25 12.09 -11.25
C GLN A 86 1.95 11.50 -10.65
N VAL A 87 2.02 10.30 -10.07
CA VAL A 87 0.85 9.70 -9.41
C VAL A 87 0.35 10.59 -8.26
N LEU A 88 1.27 11.15 -7.47
CA LEU A 88 0.92 12.06 -6.39
C LEU A 88 0.36 13.40 -6.88
N SER A 89 0.80 13.90 -8.03
CA SER A 89 0.25 15.14 -8.59
C SER A 89 -1.18 14.95 -9.10
N GLU A 90 -1.48 13.78 -9.65
CA GLU A 90 -2.83 13.38 -10.05
C GLU A 90 -3.77 13.23 -8.83
N LEU A 91 -3.26 12.68 -7.71
CA LEU A 91 -4.00 12.57 -6.45
C LEU A 91 -4.12 13.90 -5.67
N GLY A 92 -3.28 14.89 -5.99
CA GLY A 92 -3.30 16.24 -5.43
C GLY A 92 -2.96 16.32 -3.93
N GLY A 93 -3.30 17.46 -3.32
CA GLY A 93 -2.99 17.72 -1.89
C GLY A 93 -3.72 16.82 -0.89
N ALA A 94 -4.72 16.06 -1.34
CA ALA A 94 -5.52 15.17 -0.49
C ALA A 94 -4.70 13.99 0.07
N VAL A 95 -3.60 13.60 -0.59
CA VAL A 95 -2.72 12.49 -0.16
C VAL A 95 -2.20 12.67 1.26
N LYS A 96 -1.86 13.91 1.66
CA LYS A 96 -1.39 14.24 3.02
C LYS A 96 -2.43 13.95 4.11
N HIS A 97 -3.69 13.79 3.71
CA HIS A 97 -4.81 13.50 4.60
C HIS A 97 -5.40 12.11 4.36
N ALA A 98 -4.78 11.27 3.52
CA ALA A 98 -5.25 9.92 3.22
C ALA A 98 -5.45 9.06 4.48
N HIS A 99 -4.60 9.21 5.50
CA HIS A 99 -4.73 8.53 6.80
C HIS A 99 -6.06 8.82 7.53
N ARG A 100 -6.77 9.89 7.18
CA ARG A 100 -8.05 10.28 7.80
C ARG A 100 -9.26 9.57 7.21
N LEU A 101 -9.13 9.00 6.01
CA LEU A 101 -10.17 8.18 5.40
C LEU A 101 -10.53 7.04 6.36
N LYS A 102 -11.79 6.63 6.44
CA LYS A 102 -12.24 5.48 7.26
C LYS A 102 -12.89 4.43 6.38
N PRO A 103 -12.69 3.14 6.65
CA PRO A 103 -13.32 2.09 5.86
C PRO A 103 -14.81 2.11 6.17
N VAL A 104 -15.66 2.04 5.13
CA VAL A 104 -17.12 2.03 5.27
C VAL A 104 -17.78 0.80 4.68
N SER A 105 -17.11 0.13 3.75
CA SER A 105 -17.55 -1.14 3.18
C SER A 105 -16.37 -1.97 2.72
N ALA A 106 -16.56 -3.28 2.72
CA ALA A 106 -15.68 -4.25 2.11
C ALA A 106 -16.56 -5.22 1.32
N VAL A 107 -16.33 -5.32 0.02
CA VAL A 107 -17.13 -6.15 -0.89
C VAL A 107 -16.19 -7.08 -1.64
N GLU A 108 -16.45 -8.38 -1.55
CA GLU A 108 -15.74 -9.38 -2.35
C GLU A 108 -16.09 -9.21 -3.84
N GLN A 109 -15.05 -9.15 -4.66
CA GLN A 109 -15.15 -9.03 -6.12
C GLN A 109 -14.19 -10.02 -6.80
N ASN A 110 -14.31 -10.15 -8.13
CA ASN A 110 -13.42 -11.02 -8.89
C ASN A 110 -11.97 -10.53 -8.77
N GLY A 111 -11.14 -11.29 -8.05
CA GLY A 111 -9.71 -11.00 -7.88
C GLY A 111 -9.34 -10.30 -6.57
N GLY A 112 -10.30 -10.02 -5.67
CA GLY A 112 -9.98 -9.46 -4.36
C GLY A 112 -11.17 -8.82 -3.62
N THR A 113 -10.87 -8.18 -2.50
CA THR A 113 -11.82 -7.43 -1.68
C THR A 113 -11.71 -5.94 -1.99
N LEU A 114 -12.78 -5.33 -2.51
CA LEU A 114 -12.84 -3.89 -2.71
C LEU A 114 -13.23 -3.20 -1.38
N VAL A 115 -12.31 -2.42 -0.82
CA VAL A 115 -12.54 -1.67 0.42
C VAL A 115 -12.77 -0.19 0.09
N SER A 116 -13.92 0.35 0.46
CA SER A 116 -14.25 1.76 0.26
C SER A 116 -13.91 2.60 1.48
N TRP A 117 -13.29 3.74 1.25
CA TRP A 117 -12.74 4.63 2.27
C TRP A 117 -13.27 6.05 2.11
N VAL A 118 -13.78 6.65 3.19
CA VAL A 118 -14.38 8.00 3.13
C VAL A 118 -13.88 8.95 4.21
N TYR A 119 -13.80 10.25 3.88
CA TYR A 119 -13.58 11.35 4.82
C TYR A 119 -14.19 12.64 4.28
N GLY A 120 -15.32 13.05 4.86
CA GLY A 120 -16.08 14.19 4.33
C GLY A 120 -16.58 13.90 2.91
N PRO A 121 -16.32 14.78 1.92
CA PRO A 121 -16.71 14.56 0.53
C PRO A 121 -15.75 13.66 -0.26
N HIS A 122 -14.65 13.21 0.36
CA HIS A 122 -13.64 12.41 -0.33
C HIS A 122 -13.93 10.93 -0.17
N GLU A 123 -13.91 10.22 -1.29
CA GLU A 123 -14.02 8.76 -1.38
C GLU A 123 -12.83 8.19 -2.16
N LEU A 124 -12.34 7.05 -1.71
CA LEU A 124 -11.28 6.27 -2.36
C LEU A 124 -11.61 4.79 -2.20
N GLN A 125 -11.41 4.01 -3.25
CA GLN A 125 -11.58 2.57 -3.22
C GLN A 125 -10.24 1.89 -3.44
N LEU A 126 -9.91 0.92 -2.58
CA LEU A 126 -8.71 0.10 -2.70
C LEU A 126 -9.15 -1.34 -2.99
N LEU A 127 -8.72 -1.88 -4.13
CA LEU A 127 -8.88 -3.29 -4.43
C LEU A 127 -7.75 -4.05 -3.75
N MET A 128 -8.09 -4.90 -2.79
CA MET A 128 -7.15 -5.63 -1.96
C MET A 128 -7.10 -7.10 -2.37
N THR A 129 -5.91 -7.69 -2.44
CA THR A 129 -5.73 -9.13 -2.71
C THR A 129 -4.90 -9.78 -1.62
N SER A 130 -5.24 -11.01 -1.26
CA SER A 130 -4.39 -11.85 -0.43
C SER A 130 -3.23 -12.43 -1.26
N GLN A 131 -2.04 -12.48 -0.68
CA GLN A 131 -0.87 -13.14 -1.26
C GLN A 131 -0.19 -14.00 -0.20
N ASP A 132 0.04 -15.27 -0.53
CA ASP A 132 0.75 -16.17 0.37
C ASP A 132 2.26 -15.91 0.30
N TYR A 133 2.90 -15.90 1.46
CA TYR A 133 4.30 -15.59 1.65
C TYR A 133 4.96 -16.69 2.49
N TRP A 134 6.20 -17.01 2.14
CA TRP A 134 7.06 -17.79 3.02
C TRP A 134 8.28 -16.97 3.42
N GLY A 135 8.75 -17.19 4.64
CA GLY A 135 9.94 -16.56 5.16
C GLY A 135 10.73 -17.45 6.11
N ILE A 136 11.99 -17.08 6.30
CA ILE A 136 12.87 -17.59 7.35
C ILE A 136 13.48 -16.41 8.08
N GLU A 137 13.53 -16.55 9.39
CA GLU A 137 14.27 -15.65 10.26
C GLU A 137 15.49 -16.41 10.77
N THR A 138 16.65 -15.77 10.74
CA THR A 138 17.89 -16.34 11.27
C THR A 138 18.06 -15.96 12.75
N LEU A 139 18.98 -16.62 13.46
CA LEU A 139 19.31 -16.22 14.83
C LEU A 139 19.98 -14.85 14.90
N GLU A 140 20.59 -14.42 13.80
CA GLU A 140 21.21 -13.11 13.63
C GLU A 140 20.18 -12.00 13.31
N GLY A 141 18.90 -12.35 13.17
CA GLY A 141 17.81 -11.41 12.88
C GLY A 141 17.64 -11.07 11.40
N GLU A 142 18.33 -11.77 10.50
CA GLU A 142 18.11 -11.62 9.06
C GLU A 142 16.79 -12.27 8.66
N GLN A 143 16.08 -11.63 7.74
CA GLN A 143 14.85 -12.18 7.16
C GLN A 143 15.06 -12.45 5.68
N TRP A 144 14.73 -13.67 5.27
CA TRP A 144 14.70 -14.08 3.87
C TRP A 144 13.32 -14.62 3.55
N GLY A 145 12.83 -14.39 2.34
CA GLY A 145 11.51 -14.89 1.96
C GLY A 145 11.09 -14.40 0.59
N ALA A 146 9.96 -14.90 0.13
CA ALA A 146 9.33 -14.48 -1.11
C ALA A 146 7.83 -14.82 -1.10
N PHE A 147 7.07 -14.10 -1.93
CA PHE A 147 5.70 -14.48 -2.21
C PHE A 147 5.65 -15.77 -3.03
N LEU A 148 4.67 -16.61 -2.73
CA LEU A 148 4.42 -17.84 -3.46
C LEU A 148 3.77 -17.53 -4.81
N SER A 149 4.19 -18.25 -5.83
CA SER A 149 3.61 -18.15 -7.18
C SER A 149 2.26 -18.88 -7.30
N LYS A 150 1.93 -19.73 -6.33
CA LYS A 150 0.70 -20.52 -6.23
C LYS A 150 0.13 -20.43 -4.81
N PRO A 151 -1.18 -20.68 -4.61
CA PRO A 151 -1.77 -20.73 -3.28
C PRO A 151 -1.06 -21.73 -2.36
N ILE A 152 -1.03 -21.43 -1.06
CA ILE A 152 -0.41 -22.27 -0.03
C ILE A 152 -0.94 -23.71 -0.08
N GLY A 153 -2.23 -23.90 -0.31
CA GLY A 153 -2.86 -25.23 -0.39
C GLY A 153 -2.36 -26.11 -1.53
N GLU A 154 -1.75 -25.51 -2.56
CA GLU A 154 -1.17 -26.24 -3.70
C GLU A 154 0.35 -26.47 -3.56
N THR A 155 1.02 -25.73 -2.68
CA THR A 155 2.49 -25.78 -2.51
C THR A 155 2.90 -26.52 -1.24
N LEU A 156 2.00 -26.58 -0.26
CA LEU A 156 2.25 -27.10 1.07
C LEU A 156 1.80 -28.55 1.20
N THR A 157 2.73 -29.42 1.53
CA THR A 157 2.46 -30.83 1.83
C THR A 157 2.85 -31.15 3.26
N ILE A 158 1.94 -31.77 4.01
CA ILE A 158 2.22 -32.33 5.34
C ILE A 158 2.18 -33.85 5.24
N LYS A 159 3.32 -34.51 5.44
CA LYS A 159 3.42 -35.98 5.44
C LYS A 159 4.34 -36.48 6.54
N ASN A 160 3.89 -37.45 7.32
CA ASN A 160 4.71 -38.12 8.35
C ASN A 160 5.42 -37.13 9.28
N ARG A 161 4.70 -36.10 9.75
CA ARG A 161 5.21 -35.00 10.61
C ARG A 161 6.26 -34.10 9.94
N LYS A 162 6.41 -34.18 8.62
CA LYS A 162 7.23 -33.25 7.83
C LYS A 162 6.31 -32.29 7.10
N LEU A 163 6.60 -31.00 7.26
CA LEU A 163 6.09 -29.94 6.42
C LEU A 163 7.06 -29.78 5.24
N SER A 164 6.54 -29.73 4.03
CA SER A 164 7.33 -29.51 2.81
C SER A 164 6.64 -28.47 1.96
N ILE A 165 7.41 -27.51 1.45
CA ILE A 165 6.93 -26.46 0.56
C ILE A 165 7.70 -26.58 -0.76
N GLU A 166 6.97 -26.62 -1.87
CA GLU A 166 7.57 -26.60 -3.19
C GLU A 166 7.83 -25.16 -3.64
N LEU A 167 9.09 -24.81 -3.89
CA LEU A 167 9.52 -23.49 -4.32
C LEU A 167 10.18 -23.59 -5.69
N SER A 168 9.52 -23.09 -6.74
CA SER A 168 9.97 -23.25 -8.12
C SER A 168 11.22 -22.41 -8.47
N ASP A 169 11.37 -21.23 -7.86
CA ASP A 169 12.49 -20.29 -8.05
C ASP A 169 12.94 -19.69 -6.72
N SER A 170 13.58 -20.51 -5.89
CA SER A 170 13.88 -20.09 -4.52
C SER A 170 15.18 -19.30 -4.39
N ILE A 171 15.08 -18.10 -3.82
CA ILE A 171 16.21 -17.33 -3.28
C ILE A 171 17.04 -18.15 -2.27
N LEU A 172 16.47 -19.24 -1.71
CA LEU A 172 17.19 -20.17 -0.84
C LEU A 172 18.40 -20.83 -1.49
N ARG A 173 18.52 -20.84 -2.82
CA ARG A 173 19.75 -21.31 -3.49
C ARG A 173 20.99 -20.50 -3.09
N GLY A 174 20.80 -19.24 -2.69
CA GLY A 174 21.84 -18.38 -2.14
C GLY A 174 21.91 -18.37 -0.61
N PHE A 175 21.04 -19.12 0.08
CA PHE A 175 21.00 -19.13 1.54
C PHE A 175 22.25 -19.85 2.09
N PRO A 176 23.05 -19.22 2.97
CA PRO A 176 24.29 -19.81 3.42
C PRO A 176 24.06 -21.08 4.23
N ALA A 177 24.73 -22.17 3.86
CA ALA A 177 24.52 -23.49 4.46
C ALA A 177 24.78 -23.57 5.98
N GLN A 178 25.53 -22.61 6.53
CA GLN A 178 25.87 -22.56 7.97
C GLN A 178 24.93 -21.66 8.78
N THR A 179 24.01 -20.94 8.14
CA THR A 179 23.10 -20.02 8.83
C THR A 179 22.09 -20.79 9.66
N LYS A 180 21.95 -20.41 10.93
CA LYS A 180 21.00 -21.04 11.84
C LYS A 180 19.65 -20.36 11.73
N VAL A 181 18.66 -21.12 11.28
CA VAL A 181 17.26 -20.66 11.20
C VAL A 181 16.64 -20.70 12.59
N SER A 182 16.07 -19.58 13.03
CA SER A 182 15.35 -19.44 14.29
C SER A 182 13.85 -19.68 14.11
N ARG A 183 13.30 -19.23 12.98
CA ARG A 183 11.87 -19.33 12.67
C ARG A 183 11.65 -19.56 11.19
N PHE A 184 10.67 -20.40 10.87
CA PHE A 184 10.10 -20.54 9.54
C PHE A 184 8.67 -19.97 9.57
N ILE A 185 8.35 -19.13 8.60
CA ILE A 185 7.11 -18.36 8.53
C ILE A 185 6.39 -18.78 7.25
N ILE A 186 5.10 -19.10 7.38
CA ILE A 186 4.19 -19.12 6.24
C ILE A 186 2.94 -18.37 6.66
N GLU A 187 2.65 -17.31 5.94
CA GLU A 187 1.58 -16.38 6.27
C GLU A 187 0.91 -15.90 4.98
N THR A 188 -0.27 -15.31 5.13
CA THR A 188 -1.00 -14.66 4.04
C THR A 188 -1.02 -13.16 4.34
N GLU A 189 -0.56 -12.35 3.40
CA GLU A 189 -0.54 -10.89 3.50
C GLU A 189 -1.56 -10.28 2.54
N TRP A 190 -2.29 -9.27 2.99
CA TRP A 190 -3.15 -8.45 2.13
C TRP A 190 -2.37 -7.31 1.51
N LYS A 191 -2.57 -7.08 0.20
CA LYS A 191 -1.87 -6.09 -0.61
C LYS A 191 -2.82 -5.31 -1.50
N VAL A 192 -2.44 -4.10 -1.88
CA VAL A 192 -3.17 -3.24 -2.82
C VAL A 192 -2.91 -3.73 -4.24
N LEU A 193 -3.96 -4.20 -4.91
CA LEU A 193 -3.96 -4.61 -6.32
C LEU A 193 -4.37 -3.45 -7.24
N GLY A 194 -5.20 -2.54 -6.75
CA GLY A 194 -5.69 -1.41 -7.53
C GLY A 194 -6.20 -0.28 -6.64
N ILE A 195 -6.26 0.91 -7.21
CA ILE A 195 -6.76 2.13 -6.58
C ILE A 195 -7.77 2.74 -7.54
N ASP A 196 -8.98 3.01 -7.07
CA ASP A 196 -10.00 3.68 -7.85
C ASP A 196 -10.53 4.89 -7.08
N SER A 197 -10.66 6.02 -7.76
CA SER A 197 -11.39 7.17 -7.23
C SER A 197 -12.83 7.01 -7.65
N ALA A 198 -13.76 6.88 -6.70
CA ALA A 198 -15.17 6.94 -7.04
C ALA A 198 -15.42 8.30 -7.72
N GLU A 199 -15.65 8.30 -9.04
CA GLU A 199 -16.08 9.49 -9.75
C GLU A 199 -17.34 9.98 -9.04
N SER A 200 -17.28 11.17 -8.45
CA SER A 200 -18.49 11.84 -8.01
C SER A 200 -19.31 12.13 -9.26
N PRO A 201 -20.55 11.62 -9.38
CA PRO A 201 -21.41 11.85 -10.53
C PRO A 201 -21.70 13.33 -10.76
#